data_AF-A0A7V9BF61-F1
#
_entry.id   AF-A0A7V9BF61-F1
#
_cell.length_a   1.000
_cell.length_b   1.000
_cell.length_c   1.000
_cell.angle_alpha   90.00
_cell.angle_beta   90.00
_cell.angle_gamma   90.00
#
_symmetry.space_group_name_H-M   'P 1'
#
loop_
_entity.id
_entity.type
_entity.pdbx_description
1 polymer ?
#
loop_
_entity_poly.entity_id
_entity_poly.type
_entity_poly.pdbx_seq_one_letter_code
_entity_poly.pdbx_strand_id
1 'polypeptide(L)' 'MSTDLSRLSLNQITVDHVSLEEAVEACAAAGITWIAPWRHKVAETGLVRSARLLHDARLRVSSLCRGGFFPAAQS' A
#
# COMPACT_ATOMS: atom_id res chain seq x y z
N MET A 1 3.66 -16.73 23.10
CA MET A 1 2.91 -16.99 21.86
C MET A 1 3.32 -15.94 20.85
N SER A 2 3.80 -16.33 19.67
CA SER A 2 4.00 -15.39 18.56
C SER A 2 2.67 -15.22 17.84
N THR A 3 2.22 -13.99 17.64
CA THR A 3 0.98 -13.69 16.90
C THR A 3 1.23 -13.95 15.42
N ASP A 4 0.43 -14.81 14.79
CA ASP A 4 0.51 -15.04 13.36
C ASP A 4 -0.09 -13.85 12.58
N LEU A 5 0.75 -13.16 11.81
CA LEU A 5 0.37 -12.01 10.98
C LEU A 5 0.19 -12.36 9.49
N SER A 6 0.26 -13.65 9.12
CA SER A 6 0.22 -14.11 7.72
C SER A 6 -1.00 -13.63 6.92
N ARG A 7 -2.10 -13.31 7.63
CA ARG A 7 -3.37 -12.82 7.07
C ARG A 7 -3.62 -11.33 7.30
N LEU A 8 -2.73 -10.62 7.99
CA LEU A 8 -2.86 -9.19 8.26
C LEU A 8 -2.37 -8.38 7.06
N SER A 9 -3.14 -7.36 6.67
CA SER A 9 -2.75 -6.37 5.66
C SER A 9 -2.92 -4.95 6.22
N LEU A 10 -1.95 -4.07 5.97
CA LEU A 10 -2.08 -2.64 6.25
C LEU A 10 -2.81 -1.96 5.08
N ASN A 11 -3.88 -1.21 5.36
CA ASN A 11 -4.40 -0.26 4.38
C ASN A 11 -3.63 1.06 4.55
N GLN A 12 -3.01 1.56 3.48
CA GLN A 12 -2.13 2.75 3.55
C GLN A 12 -2.85 3.99 4.11
N ILE A 13 -4.18 4.11 3.95
CA ILE A 13 -4.93 5.24 4.51
C ILE A 13 -4.93 5.27 6.05
N THR A 14 -4.69 4.12 6.70
CA THR A 14 -4.54 4.06 8.16
C THR A 14 -3.36 4.90 8.64
N VAL A 15 -2.36 5.11 7.78
CA VAL A 15 -1.16 5.92 8.03
C VAL A 15 -1.03 7.02 6.96
N ASP A 16 -2.10 7.71 6.62
CA ASP A 16 -2.13 8.66 5.49
C ASP A 16 -1.11 9.82 5.58
N HIS A 17 -0.58 10.11 6.76
CA HIS A 17 0.43 11.14 6.96
C HIS A 17 1.84 10.72 6.53
N VAL A 18 2.09 9.44 6.29
CA VAL A 18 3.42 8.93 5.88
C VAL A 18 3.46 8.63 4.38
N SER A 19 4.66 8.63 3.83
CA SER A 19 4.94 8.24 2.45
C SER A 19 4.75 6.72 2.24
N LEU A 20 4.72 6.28 0.98
CA LEU A 20 4.67 4.85 0.69
C LEU A 20 5.95 4.12 1.17
N GLU A 21 7.10 4.78 1.07
CA GLU A 21 8.39 4.23 1.51
C GLU A 21 8.40 3.97 3.02
N GLU A 22 8.03 4.97 3.83
CA GLU A 22 7.95 4.84 5.29
C GLU A 22 6.96 3.75 5.72
N ALA A 23 5.82 3.63 5.03
CA ALA A 23 4.85 2.58 5.35
C ALA A 23 5.36 1.18 4.98
N VAL A 24 6.09 1.03 3.88
CA VAL A 24 6.71 -0.25 3.48
C VAL A 24 7.77 -0.66 4.50
N GLU A 25 8.62 0.27 4.93
CA GLU A 25 9.63 0.03 5.96
C GLU A 25 8.97 -0.36 7.30
N ALA A 26 7.94 0.36 7.72
CA ALA A 26 7.20 0.05 8.94
C ALA A 26 6.53 -1.33 8.89
N CYS A 27 5.92 -1.70 7.76
CA CYS A 27 5.36 -3.04 7.56
C CYS A 27 6.44 -4.12 7.66
N ALA A 28 7.58 -3.94 6.98
CA ALA A 28 8.68 -4.90 7.01
C ALA A 28 9.24 -5.07 8.43
N ALA A 29 9.45 -3.98 9.16
CA ALA A 29 9.91 -3.99 10.55
C ALA A 29 8.92 -4.67 11.50
N ALA A 30 7.61 -4.53 11.25
CA ALA A 30 6.54 -5.15 12.03
C ALA A 30 6.22 -6.61 11.63
N GLY A 31 6.87 -7.16 10.60
CA GLY A 31 6.57 -8.50 10.08
C GLY A 31 5.25 -8.59 9.31
N ILE A 32 4.69 -7.45 8.88
CA ILE A 32 3.49 -7.39 8.03
C ILE A 32 3.90 -7.57 6.58
N THR A 33 3.31 -8.55 5.91
CA THR A 33 3.70 -8.94 4.54
C THR A 33 2.70 -8.50 3.48
N TRP A 34 1.60 -7.84 3.87
CA TRP A 34 0.57 -7.37 2.94
C TRP A 34 0.23 -5.89 3.15
N ILE A 35 0.01 -5.19 2.03
CA ILE A 35 -0.37 -3.78 2.02
C ILE A 35 -1.41 -3.47 0.93
N ALA A 36 -2.29 -2.51 1.20
CA ALA A 36 -3.22 -1.93 0.25
C ALA A 36 -2.87 -0.44 0.03
N PRO A 37 -2.01 -0.12 -0.97
CA PRO A 37 -1.63 1.25 -1.28
C PRO A 37 -2.78 2.05 -1.90
N TRP A 38 -2.70 3.38 -1.77
CA TRP A 38 -3.60 4.30 -2.46
C TRP A 38 -2.92 4.93 -3.68
N ARG A 39 -3.68 5.14 -4.76
CA ARG A 39 -3.20 5.65 -6.06
C ARG A 39 -2.46 6.98 -5.95
N HIS A 40 -2.87 7.86 -5.04
CA HIS A 40 -2.20 9.15 -4.83
C HIS A 40 -0.80 8.96 -4.21
N LYS A 41 -0.66 8.10 -3.18
CA LYS A 41 0.64 7.70 -2.63
C LYS A 41 1.55 7.06 -3.68
N VAL A 42 0.99 6.15 -4.49
CA VAL A 42 1.74 5.54 -5.61
C VAL A 42 2.15 6.59 -6.65
N ALA A 43 1.32 7.60 -6.91
CA ALA A 43 1.65 8.68 -7.85
C ALA A 43 2.74 9.61 -7.30
N GLU A 44 2.68 9.96 -6.01
CA GLU A 44 3.69 10.76 -5.31
C GLU A 44 5.07 10.08 -5.32
N THR A 45 5.12 8.76 -5.06
CA THR A 45 6.35 7.98 -5.10
C THR A 45 6.80 7.62 -6.52
N GLY A 46 5.86 7.55 -7.47
CA GLY A 46 6.06 7.04 -8.82
C GLY A 46 5.87 5.52 -8.90
N LEU A 47 5.23 5.04 -9.98
CA LEU A 47 4.81 3.65 -10.11
C LEU A 47 5.97 2.64 -10.07
N VAL A 48 7.04 2.88 -10.83
CA VAL A 48 8.20 1.97 -10.90
C VAL A 48 8.92 1.90 -9.55
N ARG A 49 9.11 3.03 -8.89
CA ARG A 49 9.72 3.09 -7.56
C ARG A 49 8.86 2.37 -6.53
N SER A 50 7.55 2.62 -6.55
CA SER A 50 6.58 1.94 -5.69
C SER A 50 6.65 0.42 -5.82
N ALA A 51 6.72 -0.10 -7.05
CA ALA A 51 6.84 -1.54 -7.30
C ALA A 51 8.16 -2.12 -6.76
N ARG A 52 9.28 -1.41 -6.94
CA ARG A 52 10.59 -1.82 -6.41
C ARG A 52 10.60 -1.87 -4.89
N LEU A 53 10.12 -0.81 -4.22
CA LEU A 53 10.03 -0.75 -2.76
C LEU A 53 9.26 -1.95 -2.18
N LEU A 54 8.10 -2.25 -2.76
CA LEU A 54 7.27 -3.37 -2.34
C LEU A 54 7.97 -4.72 -2.58
N HIS A 55 8.61 -4.89 -3.73
CA HIS A 55 9.34 -6.12 -4.08
C HIS A 55 10.53 -6.37 -3.15
N ASP A 56 11.36 -5.35 -2.96
CA ASP A 56 12.60 -5.43 -2.16
C ASP A 56 12.27 -5.72 -0.68
N ALA A 57 11.18 -5.14 -0.17
CA ALA A 57 10.68 -5.40 1.17
C ALA A 57 9.87 -6.70 1.31
N ARG A 58 9.68 -7.46 0.22
CA ARG A 58 8.86 -8.68 0.15
C ARG A 58 7.40 -8.49 0.57
N LEU A 59 6.87 -7.29 0.37
CA LEU A 59 5.46 -6.98 0.58
C LEU A 59 4.62 -7.37 -0.64
N ARG A 60 3.44 -7.92 -0.37
CA ARG A 60 2.43 -8.27 -1.39
C ARG A 60 1.31 -7.24 -1.36
N VAL A 61 0.81 -6.88 -2.54
CA VAL A 61 -0.33 -5.97 -2.68
C VAL A 61 -1.63 -6.75 -2.54
N SER A 62 -2.42 -6.46 -1.51
CA SER A 62 -3.73 -7.10 -1.29
C SER A 62 -4.84 -6.42 -2.10
N SER A 63 -4.73 -5.11 -2.34
CA SER A 63 -5.61 -4.31 -3.19
C SER A 63 -4.96 -2.97 -3.55
N LEU A 64 -5.50 -2.25 -4.54
CA LEU A 64 -5.09 -0.88 -4.86
C LEU A 64 -6.30 0.06 -4.76
N CYS A 65 -6.22 1.07 -3.90
CA CYS A 65 -7.30 2.01 -3.64
C CYS A 65 -7.10 3.32 -4.45
N ARG A 66 -8.01 3.82 -5.28
CA ARG A 66 -9.38 3.40 -5.56
C ARG A 66 -9.68 3.59 -7.04
N GLY A 67 -10.22 2.54 -7.65
CA GLY A 67 -10.96 2.63 -8.92
C GLY A 67 -12.43 2.97 -8.65
N GLY A 68 -13.24 3.00 -9.70
CA GLY A 68 -14.63 3.44 -9.62
C GLY A 68 -14.80 4.82 -10.26
N PHE A 69 -15.64 5.67 -9.66
CA PHE A 69 -16.06 6.94 -10.27
C PHE A 69 -16.77 6.77 -11.63
N PHE A 70 -17.53 5.69 -11.79
CA PHE A 70 -18.56 5.59 -12.83
C PHE A 70 -19.67 6.64 -12.56
N PRO A 71 -20.61 6.89 -13.49
CA PRO A 71 -20.48 7.52 -14.81
C PRO A 71 -20.89 9.01 -14.80
N ALA A 72 -20.51 9.73 -15.85
CA ALA A 72 -20.92 11.12 -16.11
C ALA A 72 -21.57 11.25 -17.50
N ALA A 73 -22.71 11.96 -17.56
CA ALA A 73 -23.19 12.57 -18.79
C ALA A 73 -22.59 13.98 -18.89
N GLN A 74 -22.23 14.40 -20.10
CA GLN A 74 -21.62 15.69 -20.37
C GLN A 74 -22.70 16.77 -20.57
N SER A 75 -22.42 17.99 -20.12
CA SER A 75 -23.09 19.22 -20.57
C SER A 75 -22.29 19.86 -21.69
#